data_AF-A0A530QK22-F1
#
_entry.id   AF-A0A530QK22-F1
#
_cell.length_a   1.000
_cell.length_b   1.000
_cell.length_c   1.000
_cell.angle_alpha   90.00
_cell.angle_beta   90.00
_cell.angle_gamma   90.00
#
_symmetry.space_group_name_H-M   'P 1'
#
loop_
_entity.id
_entity.type
_entity.pdbx_description
1 polymer ?
#
loop_
_entity_poly.entity_id
_entity_poly.type
_entity_poly.pdbx_seq_one_letter_code
_entity_poly.pdbx_strand_id
1 'polypeptide(L)'
;MTLVWAILWAFPLYWGVISSLKPDDEVVRPYIELWPETPTLENYISAMTTTQIGAWYVNSVAVAVGVTVITIFISMLCGYAISQLRFPGRIALWWLILASFMVPTSALIINHFVLVANLGLLNSWAGIMLPQLIHPVII
;
A
#
# COMPACT_ATOMS: atom_id res chain seq x y z
N MET A 1 -25.55 -13.93 15.16
CA MET A 1 -25.29 -12.57 14.62
C MET A 1 -23.85 -12.43 14.10
N THR A 2 -22.81 -12.70 14.91
CA THR A 2 -21.39 -12.61 14.48
C THR A 2 -21.05 -13.44 13.23
N LEU A 3 -21.54 -14.68 13.15
CA LEU A 3 -21.36 -15.58 11.99
C LEU A 3 -21.94 -15.02 10.67
N VAL A 4 -23.07 -14.31 10.74
CA VAL A 4 -23.72 -13.73 9.55
C VAL A 4 -22.88 -12.58 9.00
N TRP A 5 -22.36 -11.73 9.87
CA TRP A 5 -21.46 -10.64 9.49
C TRP A 5 -20.14 -11.16 8.93
N ALA A 6 -19.58 -12.22 9.52
CA ALA A 6 -18.35 -12.84 9.01
C ALA A 6 -18.52 -13.37 7.57
N ILE A 7 -19.65 -14.01 7.26
CA ILE A 7 -19.95 -14.51 5.91
C ILE A 7 -20.12 -13.36 4.91
N LEU A 8 -20.84 -12.30 5.31
CA LEU A 8 -21.01 -11.10 4.46
C LEU A 8 -19.67 -10.45 4.10
N TRP A 9 -18.74 -10.36 5.06
CA TRP A 9 -17.40 -9.83 4.83
C TRP A 9 -16.49 -10.77 4.03
N ALA A 10 -16.68 -12.08 4.16
CA ALA A 10 -15.92 -13.08 3.41
C ALA A 10 -16.39 -13.24 1.96
N PHE A 11 -17.62 -12.84 1.63
CA PHE A 11 -18.20 -12.96 0.29
C PHE A 11 -17.36 -12.31 -0.84
N PRO A 12 -16.88 -11.05 -0.73
CA PRO A 12 -16.03 -10.47 -1.79
C PRO A 12 -14.68 -11.19 -1.96
N LEU A 13 -14.10 -11.73 -0.89
CA LEU A 13 -12.88 -12.55 -0.97
C LEU A 13 -13.17 -13.86 -1.70
N TYR A 14 -14.27 -14.53 -1.35
CA TYR A 14 -14.75 -15.73 -2.03
C TYR A 14 -14.99 -15.47 -3.52
N TRP A 15 -15.66 -14.38 -3.85
CA TRP A 15 -15.92 -13.97 -5.23
C TRP A 15 -14.63 -13.72 -6.02
N GLY A 16 -13.65 -13.03 -5.42
CA GLY A 16 -12.34 -12.81 -6.01
C GLY A 16 -11.63 -14.12 -6.36
N VAL A 17 -11.59 -15.07 -5.41
CA VAL A 17 -10.95 -16.38 -5.60
C VAL A 17 -11.62 -17.21 -6.69
N ILE A 18 -12.96 -17.20 -6.74
CA ILE A 18 -13.67 -17.95 -7.78
C ILE A 18 -13.48 -17.30 -9.14
N SER A 19 -13.53 -15.97 -9.21
CA SER A 19 -13.33 -15.25 -10.48
C SER A 19 -11.93 -15.47 -11.05
N SER A 20 -10.90 -15.66 -10.22
CA SER A 20 -9.54 -15.94 -10.71
C SER A 20 -9.37 -17.37 -11.22
N LEU A 21 -10.24 -18.30 -10.83
CA LEU A 21 -10.26 -19.71 -11.25
C LEU A 21 -11.16 -19.96 -12.47
N LYS A 22 -11.98 -18.99 -12.87
CA LYS A 22 -12.86 -19.08 -14.03
C LYS A 22 -12.11 -18.69 -15.31
N PRO A 23 -12.26 -19.44 -16.42
CA PRO A 23 -11.72 -19.03 -17.70
C PRO A 23 -12.43 -17.75 -18.21
N ASP A 24 -11.76 -16.98 -19.07
CA ASP A 24 -12.22 -15.65 -19.54
C ASP A 24 -13.65 -15.68 -20.14
N ASP A 25 -14.04 -16.81 -20.73
CA ASP A 25 -15.36 -17.03 -21.33
C ASP A 25 -16.47 -17.28 -20.31
N GLU A 26 -16.15 -17.76 -19.10
CA GLU A 26 -17.09 -17.91 -17.97
C GLU A 26 -17.23 -16.60 -17.18
N VAL A 27 -16.21 -15.74 -17.15
CA VAL A 27 -16.23 -14.46 -16.41
C VAL A 27 -17.15 -13.41 -17.06
N VAL A 28 -17.28 -13.42 -18.39
CA VAL A 28 -18.06 -12.44 -19.17
C VAL A 28 -19.53 -12.85 -19.33
N ARG A 29 -19.93 -14.02 -18.84
CA ARG A 29 -21.31 -14.50 -18.96
C ARG A 29 -22.28 -13.60 -18.18
N PRO A 30 -23.49 -13.34 -18.71
CA PRO A 30 -24.48 -12.46 -18.07
C PRO A 30 -25.15 -13.06 -16.81
N TYR A 31 -24.80 -14.28 -16.38
CA TYR A 31 -25.41 -14.96 -15.24
C TYR A 31 -24.40 -15.14 -14.08
N ILE A 32 -24.89 -15.01 -12.84
CA ILE A 32 -24.07 -15.13 -11.63
C ILE A 32 -23.91 -16.62 -11.29
N GLU A 33 -22.74 -17.17 -11.63
CA GLU A 33 -22.35 -18.53 -11.25
C GLU A 33 -21.53 -18.48 -9.95
N LEU A 34 -22.07 -19.08 -8.88
CA LEU A 34 -21.41 -19.17 -7.57
C LEU A 34 -20.26 -20.18 -7.55
N TRP A 35 -20.21 -21.13 -8.49
CA TRP A 35 -19.10 -22.06 -8.65
C TRP A 35 -18.62 -22.07 -10.11
N PRO A 36 -17.31 -22.22 -10.36
CA PRO A 36 -16.79 -22.40 -11.72
C PRO A 36 -17.28 -23.73 -12.31
N GLU A 37 -17.71 -23.74 -13.57
CA GLU A 37 -18.07 -24.98 -14.27
C GLU A 37 -16.79 -25.73 -14.67
N THR A 38 -15.77 -25.00 -15.10
CA THR A 38 -14.44 -25.51 -15.40
C THR A 38 -13.37 -24.76 -14.60
N PRO A 39 -12.97 -25.23 -13.40
CA PRO A 39 -11.88 -24.59 -12.66
C PRO A 39 -10.58 -24.75 -13.43
N THR A 40 -9.98 -23.63 -13.86
CA THR A 40 -8.71 -23.61 -14.58
C THR A 40 -7.64 -22.82 -13.84
N LEU A 41 -6.39 -23.25 -13.99
CA LEU A 41 -5.20 -22.54 -13.51
C LEU A 41 -4.52 -21.73 -14.61
N GLU A 42 -5.14 -21.65 -15.79
CA GLU A 42 -4.57 -21.02 -16.97
C GLU A 42 -4.34 -19.52 -16.76
N ASN A 43 -5.26 -18.83 -16.08
CA ASN A 43 -5.10 -17.43 -15.70
C ASN A 43 -3.85 -17.19 -14.84
N TYR A 44 -3.55 -18.11 -13.91
CA TYR A 44 -2.36 -18.01 -13.07
C TYR A 44 -1.08 -18.26 -13.86
N ILE A 45 -1.09 -19.27 -14.74
CA ILE A 45 0.05 -19.59 -15.60
C ILE A 45 0.31 -18.46 -16.60
N SER A 46 -0.73 -17.92 -17.22
CA SER A 46 -0.67 -16.77 -18.13
C SER A 46 -0.19 -15.52 -17.41
N ALA A 47 -0.71 -15.24 -16.21
CA ALA A 47 -0.24 -14.12 -15.39
C ALA A 47 1.25 -14.25 -15.05
N MET A 48 1.76 -15.45 -14.73
CA MET A 48 3.17 -15.65 -14.41
C MET A 48 4.10 -15.66 -15.63
N THR A 49 3.63 -16.10 -16.80
CA THR A 49 4.47 -16.26 -18.01
C THR A 49 4.40 -15.08 -18.97
N THR A 50 3.23 -14.45 -19.10
CA THR A 50 2.99 -13.34 -20.05
C THR A 50 3.23 -11.97 -19.42
N THR A 51 3.12 -11.83 -18.09
CA THR A 51 3.31 -10.55 -17.40
C THR A 51 4.64 -10.48 -16.64
N GLN A 52 5.10 -9.26 -16.36
CA GLN A 52 6.28 -9.01 -15.53
C GLN A 52 5.96 -8.98 -14.02
N ILE A 53 4.94 -9.74 -13.59
CA ILE A 53 4.48 -9.77 -12.19
C ILE A 53 5.62 -10.03 -11.20
N GLY A 54 6.57 -10.90 -11.55
CA GLY A 54 7.73 -11.17 -10.68
C GLY A 54 8.57 -9.91 -10.43
N ALA A 55 8.84 -9.11 -11.46
CA ALA A 55 9.60 -7.87 -11.32
C ALA A 55 8.81 -6.80 -10.56
N TRP A 56 7.51 -6.66 -10.82
CA TRP A 56 6.65 -5.72 -10.09
C TRP A 56 6.50 -6.09 -8.61
N TYR A 57 6.45 -7.38 -8.31
CA TYR A 57 6.41 -7.88 -6.94
C TYR A 57 7.70 -7.56 -6.20
N VAL A 58 8.87 -7.84 -6.81
CA VAL A 58 10.18 -7.50 -6.22
C VAL A 58 10.31 -5.99 -6.01
N ASN A 59 9.93 -5.17 -6.99
CA ASN A 59 9.94 -3.72 -6.85
C ASN A 59 9.05 -3.24 -5.69
N SER A 60 7.85 -3.80 -5.55
CA SER A 60 6.91 -3.44 -4.48
C SER A 60 7.43 -3.85 -3.11
N VAL A 61 7.97 -5.06 -2.98
CA VAL A 61 8.56 -5.56 -1.74
C VAL A 61 9.80 -4.75 -1.36
N ALA A 62 10.69 -4.46 -2.31
CA ALA A 62 11.89 -3.66 -2.06
C ALA A 62 11.55 -2.26 -1.56
N VAL A 63 10.59 -1.59 -2.21
CA VAL A 63 10.11 -0.26 -1.79
C VAL A 63 9.43 -0.34 -0.42
N ALA A 64 8.53 -1.29 -0.20
CA ALA A 64 7.81 -1.42 1.08
C ALA A 64 8.76 -1.68 2.25
N VAL A 65 9.71 -2.61 2.09
CA VAL A 65 10.72 -2.91 3.12
C VAL A 65 11.63 -1.72 3.35
N GLY A 66 12.11 -1.06 2.28
CA GLY A 66 12.97 0.11 2.38
C GLY A 66 12.31 1.25 3.15
N VAL A 67 11.07 1.59 2.79
CA VAL A 67 10.29 2.63 3.49
C VAL A 67 10.05 2.24 4.94
N THR A 68 9.65 1.00 5.21
CA THR A 68 9.36 0.52 6.58
C THR A 68 10.58 0.60 7.48
N VAL A 69 11.75 0.15 7.02
CA VAL A 69 12.99 0.16 7.82
C VAL A 69 13.42 1.58 8.16
N ILE A 70 13.43 2.48 7.16
CA ILE A 70 13.82 3.88 7.36
C ILE A 70 12.84 4.58 8.29
N THR A 71 11.55 4.33 8.08
CA THR A 71 10.46 4.87 8.89
C THR A 71 10.60 4.45 10.35
N ILE A 72 10.68 3.16 10.63
CA ILE A 72 10.82 2.64 12.00
C ILE A 72 12.07 3.22 12.67
N PHE A 73 13.19 3.30 11.94
CA PHE A 73 14.43 3.85 12.47
C PHE A 73 14.27 5.31 12.91
N ILE A 74 13.67 6.16 12.06
CA ILE A 74 13.44 7.57 12.37
C ILE A 74 12.38 7.73 13.46
N SER A 75 11.25 7.02 13.38
CA SER A 75 10.16 7.04 14.37
C SER A 75 10.67 6.62 15.75
N MET A 76 11.52 5.59 15.82
CA MET A 76 12.09 5.11 17.08
C MET A 76 12.98 6.19 17.73
N LEU A 77 13.85 6.83 16.95
CA LEU A 77 14.72 7.92 17.44
C LEU A 77 13.91 9.15 17.88
N CYS A 78 12.93 9.57 17.07
CA CYS A 78 12.07 10.71 17.36
C CYS A 78 11.20 10.46 18.58
N GLY A 79 10.55 9.28 18.64
CA GLY A 79 9.73 8.84 19.76
C GLY A 79 10.53 8.75 21.06
N TYR A 80 11.76 8.23 21.01
CA TYR A 80 12.65 8.20 22.18
C TYR A 80 13.04 9.60 22.64
N ALA A 81 13.42 10.48 21.71
CA ALA A 81 13.80 11.85 22.04
C ALA A 81 12.63 12.62 22.66
N ILE A 82 11.44 12.53 22.09
CA ILE A 82 10.26 13.24 22.59
C ILE A 82 9.74 12.62 23.88
N SER A 83 9.83 11.31 24.11
CA SER A 83 9.33 10.70 25.35
C SER A 83 10.30 10.88 26.51
N GLN A 84 11.58 10.53 26.32
CA GLN A 84 12.55 10.39 27.41
C GLN A 84 13.48 11.59 27.59
N LEU A 85 13.82 12.33 26.54
CA LEU A 85 14.67 13.52 26.69
C LEU A 85 13.83 14.73 27.15
N ARG A 86 14.42 15.56 28.03
CA ARG A 86 13.87 16.85 28.45
C ARG A 86 14.70 17.95 27.83
N PHE A 87 14.25 18.47 26.69
CA PHE A 87 14.93 19.54 25.95
C PHE A 87 13.98 20.71 25.69
N PRO A 88 14.52 21.96 25.58
CA PRO A 88 13.69 23.12 25.27
C PRO A 88 13.09 22.98 23.86
N GLY A 89 11.77 23.15 23.73
CA GLY A 89 11.03 23.00 22.46
C GLY A 89 10.29 21.68 22.26
N ARG A 90 10.39 20.71 23.20
CA ARG A 90 9.69 19.42 23.14
C ARG A 90 8.17 19.53 22.92
N ILE A 91 7.51 20.46 23.61
CA ILE A 91 6.06 20.65 23.50
C ILE A 91 5.68 21.22 22.12
N ALA A 92 6.48 22.14 21.56
CA ALA A 92 6.23 22.70 20.24
C ALA A 92 6.38 21.63 19.14
N LEU A 93 7.40 20.78 19.23
CA LEU A 93 7.57 19.65 18.30
C LEU A 93 6.41 18.65 18.41
N TRP A 94 5.93 18.37 19.63
CA TRP A 94 4.79 17.49 19.82
C TRP A 94 3.52 18.02 19.14
N TRP A 95 3.21 19.31 19.30
CA TRP A 95 2.10 19.95 18.60
C TRP A 95 2.27 19.98 17.09
N LEU A 96 3.50 20.18 16.59
CA LEU A 96 3.78 20.15 15.15
C LEU A 96 3.48 18.77 14.55
N ILE A 97 3.89 17.70 15.22
CA ILE A 97 3.59 16.32 14.79
C ILE A 97 2.06 16.11 14.73
N LEU A 98 1.34 16.51 15.79
CA LEU A 98 -0.13 16.40 15.83
C LEU A 98 -0.81 17.22 14.73
N ALA A 99 -0.37 18.46 14.49
CA ALA A 99 -0.91 19.30 13.43
C ALA A 99 -0.70 18.68 12.04
N SER A 100 0.41 17.96 11.87
CA SER A 100 0.72 17.33 10.60
C SER A 100 -0.22 16.16 10.26
N PHE A 101 -0.86 15.51 11.25
CA PHE A 101 -1.92 14.52 11.00
C PHE A 101 -3.19 15.11 10.38
N MET A 102 -3.41 16.43 10.51
CA MET A 102 -4.58 17.10 9.93
C MET A 102 -4.40 17.40 8.44
N VAL A 103 -3.20 17.19 7.88
CA VAL A 103 -2.92 17.46 6.47
C VAL A 103 -3.51 16.34 5.61
N PRO A 104 -4.42 16.64 4.67
CA PRO A 104 -5.00 15.63 3.81
C PRO A 104 -3.97 15.12 2.79
N THR A 105 -3.84 13.80 2.71
CA THR A 105 -2.87 13.12 1.84
C THR A 105 -3.09 13.43 0.36
N SER A 106 -4.35 13.64 -0.04
CA SER A 106 -4.76 13.94 -1.41
C SER A 106 -4.21 15.28 -1.94
N ALA A 107 -4.03 16.27 -1.08
CA ALA A 107 -3.48 17.59 -1.46
C ALA A 107 -1.96 17.54 -1.71
N LEU A 108 -1.26 16.54 -1.15
CA LEU A 108 0.19 16.41 -1.24
C LEU A 108 0.65 15.69 -2.50
N ILE A 109 -0.24 14.97 -3.20
CA ILE A 109 0.11 14.13 -4.36
C ILE A 109 0.79 14.96 -5.47
N ILE A 110 0.19 16.09 -5.85
CA ILE A 110 0.73 16.96 -6.92
C ILE A 110 2.09 17.53 -6.49
N ASN A 111 2.19 18.01 -5.25
CA ASN A 111 3.41 18.60 -4.73
C ASN A 111 4.55 17.59 -4.67
N HIS A 112 4.27 16.36 -4.24
CA HIS A 112 5.25 15.27 -4.23
C HIS A 112 5.71 14.90 -5.64
N PHE A 113 4.79 14.84 -6.61
CA PHE A 113 5.16 14.56 -8.00
C PHE A 113 6.10 15.63 -8.56
N VAL A 114 5.78 16.91 -8.36
CA VAL A 114 6.63 18.03 -8.79
C VAL A 114 7.99 17.99 -8.10
N LEU A 115 8.04 17.66 -6.81
CA LEU A 115 9.29 17.52 -6.07
C LEU A 115 10.20 16.42 -6.67
N VAL A 116 9.64 15.23 -6.91
CA VAL A 116 10.39 14.09 -7.49
C VAL A 116 10.81 14.39 -8.93
N ALA A 117 9.96 15.10 -9.69
CA ALA A 117 10.28 15.57 -11.03
C ALA A 117 11.46 16.54 -11.04
N ASN A 118 11.46 17.54 -10.16
CA ASN A 118 12.55 18.51 -10.03
C ASN A 118 13.86 17.86 -9.56
N LEU A 119 13.78 16.80 -8.76
CA LEU A 119 14.94 16.03 -8.33
C LEU A 119 15.47 15.08 -9.41
N GLY A 120 14.79 14.95 -10.56
CA GLY A 120 15.17 14.03 -11.64
C GLY A 120 15.02 12.55 -11.26
N LEU A 121 14.25 12.25 -10.21
CA LEU A 121 14.10 10.90 -9.66
C LEU A 121 12.88 10.16 -10.22
N LEU A 122 12.29 10.66 -11.30
CA LEU A 122 11.17 10.01 -11.98
C LEU A 122 11.55 8.60 -12.44
N ASN A 123 10.62 7.66 -12.30
CA ASN A 123 10.80 6.24 -12.63
C ASN A 123 11.93 5.52 -11.85
N SER A 124 12.31 6.03 -10.67
CA SER A 124 13.30 5.38 -9.79
C SER A 124 12.67 4.90 -8.49
N TRP A 125 13.29 3.90 -7.83
CA TRP A 125 12.85 3.45 -6.51
C TRP A 125 12.93 4.58 -5.47
N ALA A 126 13.95 5.44 -5.54
CA ALA A 126 14.09 6.59 -4.66
C ALA A 126 12.96 7.61 -4.85
N GLY A 127 12.52 7.85 -6.09
CA GLY A 127 11.40 8.73 -6.40
C GLY A 127 10.06 8.26 -5.84
N ILE A 128 9.90 6.95 -5.62
CA ILE A 128 8.72 6.38 -4.98
C ILE A 128 8.85 6.40 -3.45
N MET A 129 10.04 6.08 -2.92
CA MET A 129 10.28 6.00 -1.48
C MET A 129 10.26 7.38 -0.80
N LEU A 130 10.92 8.38 -1.39
CA LEU A 130 11.12 9.70 -0.75
C LEU A 130 9.82 10.41 -0.36
N PRO A 131 8.79 10.51 -1.22
CA PRO A 131 7.52 11.12 -0.83
C PRO A 131 6.81 10.40 0.31
N GLN A 132 6.97 9.08 0.41
CA GLN A 132 6.34 8.28 1.47
C GLN A 132 6.99 8.56 2.83
N LEU A 133 8.30 8.88 2.85
CA LEU A 133 9.04 9.25 4.07
C LEU A 133 8.76 10.68 4.58
N ILE A 134 8.16 11.53 3.74
CA ILE A 134 7.82 12.92 4.11
C ILE A 134 6.39 12.99 4.67
N HIS A 135 5.65 11.89 4.57
CA HIS A 135 4.25 11.86 4.97
C HIS A 135 4.11 11.98 6.50
N PRO A 136 3.32 12.94 7.02
CA PRO A 136 3.26 13.16 8.46
C PRO A 136 2.54 12.05 9.24
N VAL A 137 1.85 11.13 8.55
CA VAL A 137 1.23 9.94 9.15
C VAL A 137 2.25 8.82 9.46
N ILE A 138 3.54 9.15 9.50
CA ILE A 138 4.57 8.20 9.89
C ILE A 138 4.50 7.96 11.40
N ILE A 139 3.86 6.84 11.76
CA ILE A 139 4.11 6.09 12.98
C ILE A 139 4.94 4.87 12.56
#